data_AF-X1EP78-F1
#
_entry.id   AF-X1EP78-F1
#
_cell.length_a   1.000
_cell.length_b   1.000
_cell.length_c   1.000
_cell.angle_alpha   90.00
_cell.angle_beta   90.00
_cell.angle_gamma   90.00
#
_symmetry.space_group_name_H-M   'P 1'
#
loop_
_entity.id
_entity.type
_entity.pdbx_description
1 polymer ?
#
loop_
_entity_poly.entity_id
_entity_poly.type
_entity_poly.pdbx_seq_one_letter_code
_entity_poly.pdbx_strand_id
1 'polypeptide(L)'
;MEESEKEILFSNLKEVLFSVIENKRQNPKTLKKLNKFKGRINIGFQIEKDDYFWCALIGENGNFTFSRGKLDDYDLLIKVVPEDLLFM
;
A
#
# COMPACT_ATOMS: atom_id res chain seq x y z
N MET A 1 -17.70 -9.33 -0.12
CA MET A 1 -17.69 -7.93 -0.63
C MET A 1 -18.02 -7.92 -2.11
N GLU A 2 -18.94 -7.04 -2.49
CA GLU A 2 -19.23 -6.73 -3.90
C GLU A 2 -18.05 -5.97 -4.55
N GLU A 3 -18.00 -5.97 -5.89
CA GLU A 3 -16.89 -5.34 -6.62
C GLU A 3 -16.86 -3.81 -6.41
N SER A 4 -18.03 -3.18 -6.28
CA SER A 4 -18.19 -1.77 -5.93
C SER A 4 -17.54 -1.42 -4.59
N GLU A 5 -17.73 -2.26 -3.57
CA GLU A 5 -17.13 -2.07 -2.25
C GLU A 5 -15.60 -2.23 -2.30
N LYS A 6 -15.10 -3.18 -3.10
CA LYS A 6 -13.66 -3.33 -3.33
C LYS A 6 -13.08 -2.12 -4.03
N GLU A 7 -13.81 -1.47 -4.95
CA GLU A 7 -13.36 -0.26 -5.67
C GLU A 7 -13.25 0.94 -4.74
N ILE A 8 -14.23 1.10 -3.86
CA ILE A 8 -14.21 2.11 -2.81
C ILE A 8 -13.03 1.85 -1.87
N LEU A 9 -12.88 0.61 -1.37
CA LEU A 9 -11.77 0.25 -0.49
C LEU A 9 -10.40 0.54 -1.13
N PHE A 10 -10.20 0.10 -2.38
CA PHE A 10 -8.95 0.36 -3.11
C PHE A 10 -8.66 1.85 -3.26
N SER A 11 -9.68 2.63 -3.63
CA SER A 11 -9.55 4.07 -3.83
C SER A 11 -9.17 4.78 -2.53
N ASN A 12 -9.83 4.42 -1.42
CA ASN A 12 -9.53 4.98 -0.09
C ASN A 12 -8.10 4.63 0.35
N LEU A 13 -7.68 3.37 0.20
CA LEU A 13 -6.32 2.94 0.53
C LEU A 13 -5.27 3.68 -0.30
N LYS A 14 -5.54 3.85 -1.60
CA LYS A 14 -4.67 4.61 -2.50
C LYS A 14 -4.54 6.06 -2.01
N GLU A 15 -5.66 6.73 -1.74
CA GLU A 15 -5.67 8.12 -1.29
C GLU A 15 -4.87 8.30 0.01
N VAL A 16 -5.13 7.46 1.02
CA VAL A 16 -4.41 7.50 2.30
C VAL A 16 -2.92 7.28 2.10
N LEU A 17 -2.53 6.25 1.34
CA LEU A 17 -1.13 5.94 1.08
C LEU A 17 -0.40 7.12 0.42
N PHE A 18 -0.98 7.68 -0.65
CA PHE A 18 -0.35 8.79 -1.37
C PHE A 18 -0.34 10.07 -0.53
N SER A 19 -1.37 10.34 0.27
CA SER A 19 -1.37 11.45 1.23
C SER A 19 -0.22 11.34 2.24
N VAL A 20 0.02 10.13 2.78
CA VAL A 20 1.17 9.88 3.66
C VAL A 20 2.49 10.10 2.91
N ILE A 21 2.64 9.58 1.69
CA ILE A 21 3.86 9.77 0.89
C ILE A 21 4.13 11.26 0.66
N GLU A 22 3.11 12.02 0.23
CA GLU A 22 3.23 13.45 -0.02
C GLU A 22 3.56 14.25 1.25
N ASN A 23 2.97 13.89 2.39
CA ASN A 23 3.36 14.46 3.67
C ASN A 23 4.84 14.16 3.99
N LYS A 24 5.30 12.91 3.79
CA LYS A 24 6.71 12.54 4.01
C LYS A 24 7.66 13.22 3.02
N ARG A 25 7.23 13.63 1.83
CA ARG A 25 8.08 14.42 0.90
C ARG A 25 8.44 15.80 1.45
N GLN A 26 7.60 16.40 2.30
CA GLN A 26 7.84 17.73 2.86
C GLN A 26 9.05 17.79 3.80
N ASN A 27 9.50 16.66 4.34
CA ASN A 27 10.66 16.61 5.22
C ASN A 27 11.93 16.15 4.44
N PRO A 28 13.01 16.96 4.41
CA PRO A 28 14.23 16.64 3.64
C PRO A 28 14.89 15.31 4.01
N LYS A 29 14.78 14.86 5.27
CA LYS A 29 15.36 13.58 5.71
C LYS A 29 14.61 12.40 5.11
N THR A 30 13.28 12.45 5.08
CA THR A 30 12.44 11.41 4.49
C THR A 30 12.45 11.47 2.97
N LEU A 31 12.47 12.66 2.36
CA LEU A 31 12.62 12.81 0.91
C LEU A 31 13.87 12.09 0.37
N LYS A 32 15.02 12.25 1.05
CA LYS A 32 16.26 11.53 0.71
C LYS A 32 16.11 10.00 0.81
N LYS A 33 15.31 9.51 1.76
CA LYS A 33 15.03 8.06 1.89
C LYS A 33 14.10 7.58 0.78
N LEU A 34 13.02 8.32 0.50
CA LEU A 34 12.07 8.01 -0.58
C LEU A 34 12.78 7.96 -1.94
N ASN A 35 13.67 8.92 -2.23
CA ASN A 35 14.41 8.96 -3.50
C ASN A 35 15.45 7.84 -3.64
N LYS A 36 15.81 7.16 -2.56
CA LYS A 36 16.70 5.97 -2.56
C LYS A 36 15.92 4.66 -2.43
N PHE A 37 14.62 4.74 -2.19
CA PHE A 37 13.79 3.57 -2.00
C PHE A 37 13.64 2.84 -3.33
N LYS A 38 13.84 1.53 -3.27
CA LYS A 38 13.54 0.58 -4.34
C LYS A 38 12.94 -0.64 -3.65
N GLY A 39 11.67 -0.91 -3.91
CA GLY A 39 10.97 -2.00 -3.26
C GLY A 39 9.61 -2.30 -3.87
N ARG A 40 9.25 -3.57 -3.86
CA ARG A 40 7.98 -4.14 -4.30
C ARG A 40 7.32 -4.82 -3.12
N ILE A 41 6.18 -4.31 -2.70
CA ILE A 41 5.49 -4.75 -1.49
C ILE A 41 4.11 -5.27 -1.88
N ASN A 42 3.82 -6.51 -1.54
CA ASN A 42 2.47 -7.04 -1.56
C ASN A 42 1.80 -6.79 -0.22
N ILE A 43 0.57 -6.28 -0.25
CA ILE A 43 -0.24 -5.98 0.94
C ILE A 43 -1.55 -6.74 0.79
N GLY A 44 -1.82 -7.67 1.70
CA GLY A 44 -3.07 -8.41 1.80
C GLY A 44 -3.88 -7.87 2.97
N PHE A 45 -5.00 -7.23 2.67
CA PHE A 45 -5.97 -6.81 3.68
C PHE A 45 -6.98 -7.93 3.88
N GLN A 46 -7.04 -8.49 5.08
CA GLN A 46 -7.95 -9.58 5.38
C GLN A 46 -9.40 -9.09 5.28
N ILE A 47 -10.23 -9.75 4.47
CA ILE A 47 -11.67 -9.49 4.40
C ILE A 47 -12.42 -10.58 5.17
N GLU A 48 -12.02 -11.83 4.99
CA GLU A 48 -12.58 -12.99 5.68
C GLU A 48 -11.46 -13.93 6.16
N LYS A 49 -11.81 -15.02 6.82
CA LYS A 49 -10.83 -16.03 7.22
C LYS A 49 -10.17 -16.62 5.96
N ASP A 50 -8.86 -16.43 5.85
CA ASP A 50 -8.04 -16.86 4.71
C ASP A 50 -8.34 -16.17 3.36
N ASP A 51 -9.22 -15.16 3.32
CA ASP A 51 -9.46 -14.32 2.13
C ASP A 51 -8.89 -12.91 2.30
N TYR A 52 -8.16 -12.47 1.28
CA TYR A 52 -7.40 -11.23 1.30
C TYR A 52 -7.67 -10.39 0.04
N PHE A 53 -7.96 -9.12 0.27
CA PHE A 53 -7.86 -8.10 -0.76
C PHE A 53 -6.39 -7.77 -1.00
N TRP A 54 -5.86 -8.21 -2.15
CA TRP A 54 -4.47 -7.98 -2.50
C TRP A 54 -4.28 -6.65 -3.21
N CYS A 55 -3.26 -5.92 -2.77
CA CYS A 55 -2.72 -4.76 -3.44
C CYS A 55 -1.19 -4.85 -3.51
N ALA A 56 -0.63 -4.14 -4.48
CA ALA A 56 0.81 -4.03 -4.66
C ALA A 56 1.24 -2.57 -4.62
N LEU A 57 2.30 -2.29 -3.88
CA LEU A 57 3.00 -1.02 -3.88
C LEU A 57 4.40 -1.21 -4.47
N ILE A 58 4.68 -0.50 -5.54
CA ILE A 58 6.02 -0.45 -6.15
C ILE A 58 6.56 0.96 -5.94
N GLY A 59 7.68 1.06 -5.24
CA GLY A 59 8.42 2.31 -5.11
C GLY A 59 9.79 2.20 -5.75
N GLU A 60 10.15 3.16 -6.59
CA GLU A 60 11.49 3.26 -7.18
C GLU A 60 11.88 4.72 -7.38
N ASN A 61 13.03 5.11 -6.81
CA ASN A 61 13.63 6.43 -6.97
C ASN A 61 12.66 7.59 -6.66
N GLY A 62 11.85 7.44 -5.62
CA GLY A 62 10.88 8.46 -5.20
C GLY A 62 9.57 8.46 -5.99
N ASN A 63 9.39 7.56 -6.95
CA ASN A 63 8.11 7.32 -7.62
C ASN A 63 7.41 6.12 -7.00
N PHE A 64 6.09 6.21 -6.83
CA PHE A 64 5.28 5.16 -6.21
C PHE A 64 4.08 4.84 -7.09
N THR A 65 3.83 3.55 -7.29
CA THR A 65 2.65 3.02 -7.99
C THR A 65 1.92 2.07 -7.05
N PHE A 66 0.60 2.22 -6.97
CA PHE A 66 -0.27 1.35 -6.18
C PHE A 66 -1.32 0.73 -7.09
N SER A 67 -1.41 -0.60 -7.10
CA SER A 67 -2.30 -1.36 -7.97
C SER A 67 -3.01 -2.47 -7.22
N ARG A 68 -4.14 -2.93 -7.77
CA ARG A 68 -4.84 -4.12 -7.30
C ARG A 68 -4.07 -5.38 -7.69
N GLY A 69 -4.27 -6.44 -6.91
CA GLY A 69 -3.67 -7.74 -7.13
C GLY A 69 -2.33 -7.91 -6.43
N LYS A 70 -1.74 -9.08 -6.66
CA LYS A 70 -0.50 -9.53 -6.03
C LYS A 70 0.59 -9.65 -7.10
N LEU A 71 1.78 -9.16 -6.80
CA LEU A 71 2.98 -9.37 -7.63
C LEU A 71 3.51 -10.78 -7.42
N ASP A 72 3.98 -11.41 -8.50
CA ASP A 72 4.70 -12.68 -8.43
C ASP A 72 6.11 -12.49 -7.85
N ASP A 73 6.80 -11.41 -8.26
CA ASP A 73 8.12 -11.01 -7.77
C ASP A 73 8.01 -9.80 -6.84
N TYR A 74 8.32 -10.00 -5.55
CA TYR A 74 8.17 -9.00 -4.50
C TYR A 74 9.28 -9.11 -3.45
N ASP A 75 9.62 -7.98 -2.84
CA ASP A 75 10.64 -7.90 -1.78
C ASP A 75 10.04 -8.12 -0.38
N LEU A 76 8.76 -7.78 -0.20
CA LEU A 76 8.06 -7.90 1.08
C LEU A 76 6.58 -8.28 0.88
N LEU A 77 6.08 -9.16 1.75
CA LEU A 77 4.67 -9.49 1.88
C LEU A 77 4.17 -9.05 3.25
N ILE A 78 3.11 -8.25 3.27
CA ILE A 78 2.42 -7.81 4.48
C ILE A 78 1.01 -8.37 4.44
N LYS A 79 0.58 -9.04 5.52
CA LYS A 79 -0.81 -9.44 5.74
C LYS A 79 -1.30 -8.72 6.98
N VAL A 80 -2.40 -8.00 6.88
CA VAL A 80 -2.97 -7.20 7.98
C VAL A 80 -4.46 -7.43 8.05
N VAL A 81 -4.99 -7.40 9.27
CA VAL A 81 -6.43 -7.24 9.49
C VAL A 81 -6.70 -5.73 9.44
N PRO A 82 -7.75 -5.23 8.75
CA PRO A 82 -8.00 -3.80 8.64
C PRO A 82 -8.04 -3.06 9.98
N GLU A 83 -8.51 -3.71 11.04
CA GLU A 83 -8.54 -3.20 12.40
C GLU A 83 -7.14 -2.85 12.91
N ASP A 84 -6.09 -3.60 12.55
CA ASP A 84 -4.71 -3.33 12.96
C ASP A 84 -4.21 -1.97 12.44
N LEU A 85 -4.81 -1.45 11.37
CA LEU A 85 -4.44 -0.17 10.76
C LEU A 85 -5.20 1.03 11.35
N LEU A 86 -6.31 0.78 12.05
CA LEU A 86 -7.15 1.83 12.64
C LEU A 86 -6.67 2.28 14.03
N PHE A 87 -5.80 1.52 14.68
CA PHE A 87 -5.27 1.81 16.01
C PHE A 87 -3.87 2.46 16.03
N MET A 88 -3.35 2.94 14.89
CA MET A 88 -2.06 3.66 14.83
C MET A 88 -2.19 5.17 14.99
#